data_AF-A0A811R2R7-F1
#
_entry.id   AF-A0A811R2R7-F1
#
_cell.length_a   1.000
_cell.length_b   1.000
_cell.length_c   1.000
_cell.angle_alpha   90.00
_cell.angle_beta   90.00
_cell.angle_gamma   90.00
#
_symmetry.space_group_name_H-M   'P 1'
#
loop_
_entity.id
_entity.type
_entity.pdbx_description
1 polymer ?
#
loop_
_entity_poly.entity_id
_entity_poly.type
_entity_poly.pdbx_seq_one_letter_code
_entity_poly.pdbx_strand_id
1 'polypeptide(L)'
;MAMRSAARQAILSPPLGPRGPGPFLCGRSMPVAPRVEPCRAASSATAPAAGKHLPPLFSVAPMMDWTDNHYRTLARLISRHAWLYTEMVVAETIVHQKDNLDRFLAFPEEQHPIVLQIGGSNLENLAKATELANGYSYDEINLNCGCPSGKVAGHGCFGARLMFDPEFVGDAMSTIAANCDVPVSVKCRIGVDDRDSYEELCEFVDKVVSKSPTRHFIIHARKALLSGLSPAENRKVPPLKYEYYFALLRDFPEIKFTLNGGITNVGQVSASIRQGAQGVMVGRAAYNNPWNMLGHVDGEIYGKQTRCISRRQILESYQAYGDSIIDQYGPSRPNVRQLVKPLLNLFHSEPGNSLWKRKADSALRHCKTVKTFLEETLDAIPDSVLDKPVNREPSSDEGYFANVDSLLPPKYTTPINCSYERLELVAAST
;
A
#
# COMPACT_ATOMS: atom_id res chain seq x y z
N MET A 1 61.72 -16.82 25.92
CA MET A 1 62.85 -15.88 26.15
C MET A 1 63.95 -16.22 25.16
N ALA A 2 64.01 -15.53 24.02
CA ALA A 2 65.19 -15.41 23.16
C ALA A 2 64.88 -14.37 22.08
N MET A 3 65.53 -13.22 22.19
CA MET A 3 65.54 -12.12 21.23
C MET A 3 66.66 -12.34 20.19
N ARG A 4 66.60 -11.52 19.13
CA ARG A 4 67.63 -11.18 18.11
C ARG A 4 67.66 -12.14 16.92
N SER A 5 67.93 -11.73 15.68
CA SER A 5 68.12 -10.45 15.00
C SER A 5 68.45 -10.85 13.56
N ALA A 6 67.83 -10.28 12.54
CA ALA A 6 68.45 -10.22 11.21
C ALA A 6 67.90 -9.04 10.41
N ALA A 7 68.82 -8.16 10.04
CA ALA A 7 68.61 -6.97 9.24
C ALA A 7 68.96 -7.25 7.76
N ARG A 8 68.23 -6.55 6.88
CA ARG A 8 68.63 -5.96 5.60
C ARG A 8 69.25 -6.85 4.52
N GLN A 9 68.52 -6.98 3.41
CA GLN A 9 69.08 -6.72 2.08
C GLN A 9 68.15 -5.79 1.31
N ALA A 10 68.73 -4.67 0.87
CA ALA A 10 68.10 -3.66 0.03
C ALA A 10 68.45 -3.97 -1.43
N ILE A 11 67.44 -3.95 -2.31
CA ILE A 11 67.63 -3.90 -3.76
C ILE A 11 66.91 -2.64 -4.24
N LEU A 12 67.67 -1.75 -4.88
CA LEU A 12 67.20 -0.50 -5.46
C LEU A 12 66.28 -0.76 -6.66
N SER A 13 65.20 0.01 -6.76
CA SER A 13 64.50 0.29 -8.01
C SER A 13 64.07 1.77 -8.01
N PRO A 14 64.14 2.46 -9.15
CA PRO A 14 64.08 3.93 -9.25
C PRO A 14 62.64 4.48 -9.08
N PRO A 15 62.49 5.79 -8.80
CA PRO A 15 61.20 6.39 -8.46
C PRO A 15 60.31 6.54 -9.69
N LEU A 16 59.07 6.04 -9.60
CA LEU A 16 58.00 6.34 -10.56
C LEU A 16 57.47 7.76 -10.28
N GLY A 17 57.58 8.63 -11.29
CA GLY A 17 57.08 10.00 -11.27
C GLY A 17 55.55 10.11 -11.17
N PRO A 18 55.04 11.35 -10.99
CA PRO A 18 53.64 11.60 -10.71
C PRO A 18 52.78 11.24 -11.92
N ARG A 19 51.83 10.32 -11.73
CA ARG A 19 50.80 10.03 -12.74
C ARG A 19 49.81 11.20 -12.78
N GLY A 20 49.69 11.80 -13.97
CA GLY A 20 48.72 12.84 -14.28
C GLY A 20 47.26 12.36 -14.17
N PRO A 21 46.30 13.29 -14.25
CA PRO A 21 44.92 13.06 -13.87
C PRO A 21 44.22 12.12 -14.86
N GLY A 22 43.63 11.05 -14.33
CA GLY A 22 42.71 10.21 -15.08
C GLY A 22 41.43 10.97 -15.45
N PRO A 23 40.71 10.56 -16.50
CA PRO A 23 39.57 11.30 -17.02
C PRO A 23 38.46 11.37 -15.98
N PHE A 24 37.98 12.60 -15.77
CA PHE A 24 36.82 12.95 -14.95
C PHE A 24 35.62 12.07 -15.34
N LEU A 25 35.24 11.15 -14.45
CA LEU A 25 33.89 10.61 -14.46
C LEU A 25 32.94 11.75 -14.10
N CYS A 26 32.14 12.14 -15.08
CA CYS A 26 31.07 13.12 -14.98
C CYS A 26 30.26 12.84 -13.71
N GLY A 27 30.31 13.79 -12.76
CA GLY A 27 29.56 13.72 -11.52
C GLY A 27 28.08 13.58 -11.82
N ARG A 28 27.53 12.39 -11.59
CA ARG A 28 26.10 12.26 -11.34
C ARG A 28 25.87 12.80 -9.94
N SER A 29 25.23 13.95 -9.86
CA SER A 29 24.61 14.44 -8.64
C SER A 29 23.75 13.31 -8.06
N MET A 30 24.14 12.81 -6.89
CA MET A 30 23.25 12.02 -6.04
C MET A 30 21.98 12.86 -5.80
N PRO A 31 20.77 12.28 -5.83
CA PRO A 31 19.60 13.00 -5.37
C PRO A 31 19.84 13.38 -3.91
N VAL A 32 19.77 14.69 -3.63
CA VAL A 32 19.74 15.24 -2.28
C VAL A 32 18.62 14.55 -1.51
N ALA A 33 18.88 14.12 -0.28
CA ALA A 33 17.86 13.52 0.57
C ALA A 33 16.62 14.43 0.62
N PRO A 34 15.41 13.89 0.41
CA PRO A 34 14.21 14.71 0.40
C PRO A 34 14.07 15.43 1.74
N ARG A 35 13.66 16.70 1.70
CA ARG A 35 13.27 17.41 2.91
C ARG A 35 12.06 16.68 3.47
N VAL A 36 12.20 16.10 4.65
CA VAL A 36 11.08 15.45 5.35
C VAL A 36 10.25 16.52 6.04
N GLU A 37 9.61 17.37 5.25
CA GLU A 37 8.46 18.12 5.75
C GLU A 37 7.22 17.26 5.50
N PRO A 38 6.36 17.05 6.51
CA PRO A 38 5.12 16.32 6.30
C PRO A 38 4.32 17.02 5.20
N CYS A 39 3.74 16.24 4.28
CA CYS A 39 2.84 16.77 3.27
C CYS A 39 1.66 17.42 3.99
N ARG A 40 1.76 18.74 4.15
CA ARG A 40 0.70 19.65 4.52
C ARG A 40 0.58 20.58 3.34
N ALA A 41 -0.61 20.69 2.77
CA ALA A 41 -0.84 21.70 1.76
C ALA A 41 -0.45 23.07 2.37
N ALA A 42 0.53 23.75 1.78
CA ALA A 42 0.56 25.20 1.88
C ALA A 42 -0.77 25.67 1.30
N SER A 43 -1.50 26.54 2.01
CA SER A 43 -2.77 27.05 1.49
C SER A 43 -2.54 27.60 0.08
N SER A 44 -3.30 27.12 -0.90
CA SER A 44 -3.33 27.50 -2.33
C SER A 44 -2.67 26.61 -3.39
N ALA A 45 -2.66 25.27 -3.26
CA ALA A 45 -2.53 24.43 -4.46
C ALA A 45 -3.92 24.24 -5.12
N THR A 46 -4.13 24.85 -6.28
CA THR A 46 -5.30 24.61 -7.14
C THR A 46 -5.41 23.13 -7.49
N ALA A 47 -6.56 22.53 -7.20
CA ALA A 47 -6.87 21.13 -7.51
C ALA A 47 -6.59 20.82 -8.99
N PRO A 48 -5.96 19.67 -9.31
CA PRO A 48 -5.87 19.25 -10.70
C PRO A 48 -7.30 19.06 -11.24
N ALA A 49 -7.54 19.60 -12.45
CA ALA A 49 -8.80 19.42 -13.15
C ALA A 49 -9.20 17.94 -13.16
N ALA A 50 -10.49 17.66 -12.95
CA ALA A 50 -11.09 16.32 -12.89
C ALA A 50 -10.82 15.51 -14.17
N GLY A 51 -9.61 14.95 -14.29
CA GLY A 51 -9.33 13.88 -15.23
C GLY A 51 -10.16 12.66 -14.84
N LYS A 52 -10.55 11.83 -15.82
CA LYS A 52 -11.22 10.55 -15.54
C LYS A 52 -10.38 9.77 -14.53
N HIS A 53 -10.86 9.66 -13.29
CA HIS A 53 -10.23 8.82 -12.28
C HIS A 53 -10.25 7.38 -12.81
N LEU A 54 -9.07 6.84 -13.09
CA LEU A 54 -8.89 5.45 -13.49
C LEU A 54 -8.40 4.68 -12.27
N PRO A 55 -9.05 3.56 -11.90
CA PRO A 55 -8.58 2.74 -10.80
C PRO A 55 -7.15 2.29 -11.08
N PRO A 56 -6.30 2.18 -10.05
CA PRO A 56 -4.93 1.76 -10.24
C PRO A 56 -4.84 0.32 -10.73
N LEU A 57 -3.95 0.05 -11.69
CA LEU A 57 -3.67 -1.32 -12.14
C LEU A 57 -3.11 -2.18 -11.00
N PHE A 58 -2.33 -1.57 -10.10
CA PHE A 58 -1.80 -2.21 -8.90
C PHE A 58 -1.86 -1.28 -7.69
N SER A 59 -2.35 -1.81 -6.57
CA SER A 59 -2.29 -1.15 -5.25
C SER A 59 -1.86 -2.10 -4.13
N VAL A 60 -1.22 -1.54 -3.11
CA VAL A 60 -0.96 -2.25 -1.85
C VAL A 60 -2.15 -2.10 -0.93
N ALA A 61 -2.65 -3.20 -0.37
CA ALA A 61 -3.84 -3.18 0.48
C ALA A 61 -3.60 -2.45 1.80
N PRO A 62 -4.62 -1.74 2.34
CA PRO A 62 -4.58 -1.20 3.69
C PRO A 62 -4.51 -2.35 4.70
N MET A 63 -3.50 -2.34 5.57
CA MET A 63 -3.25 -3.40 6.55
C MET A 63 -2.84 -2.79 7.89
N MET A 64 -3.75 -2.82 8.86
CA MET A 64 -3.50 -2.41 10.25
C MET A 64 -2.20 -3.02 10.81
N ASP A 65 -1.38 -2.19 11.41
CA ASP A 65 -0.02 -2.42 11.91
C ASP A 65 1.03 -2.74 10.84
N TRP A 66 0.72 -2.70 9.54
CA TRP A 66 1.65 -3.13 8.49
C TRP A 66 1.91 -2.06 7.42
N THR A 67 0.88 -1.40 6.92
CA THR A 67 1.03 -0.31 5.92
C THR A 67 1.18 1.05 6.58
N ASP A 68 2.01 1.13 7.61
CA ASP A 68 2.35 2.38 8.28
C ASP A 68 3.13 3.33 7.35
N ASN A 69 3.39 4.55 7.82
CA ASN A 69 4.14 5.55 7.05
C ASN A 69 5.52 5.03 6.61
N HIS A 70 6.18 4.23 7.45
CA HIS A 70 7.54 3.76 7.19
C HIS A 70 7.56 2.65 6.13
N TYR A 71 6.62 1.71 6.18
CA TYR A 71 6.45 0.71 5.13
C TYR A 71 6.09 1.35 3.79
N ARG A 72 5.20 2.34 3.78
CA ARG A 72 4.83 3.04 2.53
C ARG A 72 6.04 3.75 1.92
N THR A 73 6.91 4.36 2.73
CA THR A 73 8.18 4.92 2.26
C THR A 73 9.07 3.84 1.64
N LEU A 74 9.24 2.68 2.29
CA LEU A 74 10.00 1.55 1.70
C LEU A 74 9.37 1.08 0.38
N ALA A 75 8.06 0.90 0.35
CA ALA A 75 7.33 0.45 -0.83
C ALA A 75 7.52 1.41 -2.01
N ARG A 76 7.48 2.73 -1.75
CA ARG A 76 7.73 3.77 -2.75
C ARG A 76 9.16 3.78 -3.28
N LEU A 77 10.14 3.50 -2.42
CA LEU A 77 11.54 3.36 -2.88
C LEU A 77 11.69 2.20 -3.87
N ILE A 78 10.94 1.10 -3.67
CA ILE A 78 10.97 -0.08 -4.53
C ILE A 78 10.15 0.11 -5.82
N SER A 79 8.94 0.67 -5.72
CA SER A 79 8.04 0.91 -6.86
C SER A 79 7.54 2.35 -6.88
N ARG A 80 7.67 3.02 -8.03
CA ARG A 80 7.20 4.40 -8.24
C ARG A 80 5.74 4.47 -8.66
N HIS A 81 5.18 3.38 -9.16
CA HIS A 81 3.82 3.37 -9.72
C HIS A 81 2.79 2.64 -8.87
N ALA A 82 3.21 1.84 -7.89
CA ALA A 82 2.28 1.24 -6.94
C ALA A 82 1.49 2.32 -6.20
N TRP A 83 0.17 2.17 -6.17
CA TRP A 83 -0.70 2.96 -5.31
C TRP A 83 -0.62 2.44 -3.88
N LEU A 84 -0.46 3.34 -2.93
CA LEU A 84 -0.30 3.00 -1.52
C LEU A 84 -1.58 3.33 -0.76
N TYR A 85 -1.99 2.46 0.16
CA TYR A 85 -3.08 2.76 1.08
C TYR A 85 -2.51 2.93 2.48
N THR A 86 -3.05 3.88 3.23
CA THR A 86 -2.80 3.97 4.67
C THR A 86 -3.27 2.73 5.41
N GLU A 87 -2.91 2.60 6.67
CA GLU A 87 -3.73 1.82 7.59
C GLU A 87 -5.15 2.43 7.67
N MET A 88 -6.13 1.66 8.13
CA MET A 88 -7.46 2.20 8.38
C MET A 88 -7.39 3.16 9.57
N VAL A 89 -7.70 4.43 9.35
CA VAL A 89 -7.79 5.44 10.41
C VAL A 89 -9.26 5.63 10.79
N VAL A 90 -9.57 5.54 12.08
CA VAL A 90 -10.95 5.67 12.56
C VAL A 90 -11.35 7.14 12.57
N ALA A 91 -12.52 7.48 12.01
CA ALA A 91 -13.02 8.85 11.89
C ALA A 91 -13.05 9.56 13.26
N GLU A 92 -13.57 8.89 14.29
CA GLU A 92 -13.58 9.37 15.67
C GLU A 92 -12.17 9.68 16.19
N THR A 93 -11.17 8.91 15.78
CA THR A 93 -9.77 9.16 16.19
C THR A 93 -9.27 10.46 15.57
N ILE A 94 -9.54 10.70 14.29
CA ILE A 94 -9.18 11.95 13.60
C ILE A 94 -9.85 13.15 14.30
N VAL A 95 -11.15 13.06 14.58
CA VAL A 95 -11.90 14.13 15.23
C VAL A 95 -11.40 14.42 16.65
N HIS A 96 -11.20 13.38 17.47
CA HIS A 96 -10.73 13.54 18.85
C HIS A 96 -9.27 13.98 18.96
N GLN A 97 -8.43 13.68 17.96
CA GLN A 97 -7.00 13.99 17.94
C GLN A 97 -6.70 15.18 17.01
N LYS A 98 -7.65 16.09 16.80
CA LYS A 98 -7.50 17.25 15.89
C LYS A 98 -6.24 18.11 16.13
N ASP A 99 -5.73 18.13 17.37
CA ASP A 99 -4.52 18.88 17.75
C ASP A 99 -3.22 18.07 17.55
N ASN A 100 -3.31 16.81 17.09
CA ASN A 100 -2.20 15.88 16.88
C ASN A 100 -2.38 15.02 15.62
N LEU A 101 -2.96 15.59 14.57
CA LEU A 101 -3.31 14.87 13.34
C LEU A 101 -2.11 14.32 12.58
N ASP A 102 -0.94 14.98 12.64
CA ASP A 102 0.26 14.53 11.92
C ASP A 102 0.66 13.11 12.29
N ARG A 103 0.43 12.72 13.54
CA ARG A 103 0.69 11.36 14.01
C ARG A 103 -0.07 10.29 13.21
N PHE A 104 -1.25 10.63 12.70
CA PHE A 104 -2.15 9.70 12.02
C PHE A 104 -2.18 9.93 10.51
N LEU A 105 -2.05 11.18 10.07
CA LEU A 105 -2.34 11.59 8.69
C LEU A 105 -1.11 12.08 7.93
N ALA A 106 0.01 12.43 8.58
CA ALA A 106 1.17 12.94 7.86
C ALA A 106 1.93 11.83 7.11
N PHE A 107 2.40 12.17 5.92
CA PHE A 107 3.28 11.34 5.09
C PHE A 107 4.24 12.22 4.26
N PRO A 108 5.40 11.71 3.81
CA PRO A 108 6.28 12.39 2.87
C PRO A 108 5.65 12.49 1.46
N GLU A 109 5.82 13.62 0.77
CA GLU A 109 5.27 13.88 -0.57
C GLU A 109 5.60 12.77 -1.58
N GLU A 110 6.76 12.11 -1.45
CA GLU A 110 7.16 11.02 -2.34
C GLU A 110 6.17 9.84 -2.34
N GLN A 111 5.34 9.68 -1.29
CA GLN A 111 4.39 8.57 -1.22
C GLN A 111 3.25 8.64 -2.24
N HIS A 112 3.02 9.79 -2.90
CA HIS A 112 2.05 9.87 -4.00
C HIS A 112 2.34 8.83 -5.11
N PRO A 113 1.30 8.19 -5.70
CA PRO A 113 -0.11 8.26 -5.30
C PRO A 113 -0.41 7.44 -4.02
N ILE A 114 -1.21 8.03 -3.12
CA ILE A 114 -1.59 7.48 -1.81
C ILE A 114 -3.07 7.73 -1.48
N VAL A 115 -3.71 6.71 -0.91
CA VAL A 115 -5.13 6.71 -0.52
C VAL A 115 -5.26 6.66 1.00
N LEU A 116 -6.07 7.57 1.57
CA LEU A 116 -6.47 7.49 2.98
C LEU A 116 -7.66 6.54 3.11
N GLN A 117 -7.49 5.47 3.88
CA GLN A 117 -8.62 4.64 4.27
C GLN A 117 -9.20 5.08 5.62
N ILE A 118 -10.48 5.46 5.63
CA ILE A 118 -11.23 5.83 6.83
C ILE A 118 -12.18 4.68 7.23
N GLY A 119 -12.36 4.49 8.54
CA GLY A 119 -13.43 3.66 9.11
C GLY A 119 -14.30 4.46 10.07
N GLY A 120 -15.61 4.31 10.01
CA GLY A 120 -16.55 4.99 10.91
C GLY A 120 -18.00 4.61 10.62
N SER A 121 -18.88 4.87 11.59
CA SER A 121 -20.33 4.60 11.48
C SER A 121 -21.19 5.80 11.88
N ASN A 122 -20.63 6.99 11.90
CA ASN A 122 -21.31 8.23 12.24
C ASN A 122 -21.03 9.27 11.13
N LEU A 123 -22.09 9.79 10.51
CA LEU A 123 -21.97 10.69 9.36
C LEU A 123 -21.25 12.01 9.72
N GLU A 124 -21.53 12.59 10.89
CA GLU A 124 -20.89 13.84 11.34
C GLU A 124 -19.38 13.66 11.54
N ASN A 125 -18.96 12.54 12.15
CA ASN A 125 -17.56 12.21 12.31
C ASN A 125 -16.88 11.93 10.97
N LEU A 126 -17.54 11.25 10.04
CA LEU A 126 -17.01 11.00 8.70
C LEU A 126 -16.82 12.31 7.92
N ALA A 127 -17.80 13.23 7.97
CA ALA A 127 -17.69 14.56 7.40
C ALA A 127 -16.49 15.30 7.99
N LYS A 128 -16.42 15.38 9.33
CA LYS A 128 -15.39 16.16 10.01
C LYS A 128 -14.00 15.56 9.83
N ALA A 129 -13.87 14.23 9.87
CA ALA A 129 -12.61 13.56 9.62
C ALA A 129 -12.10 13.80 8.19
N THR A 130 -13.00 13.81 7.21
CA THR A 130 -12.67 14.10 5.81
C THR A 130 -12.20 15.55 5.65
N GLU A 131 -12.94 16.51 6.21
CA GLU A 131 -12.57 17.93 6.21
C GLU A 131 -11.17 18.16 6.80
N LEU A 132 -10.87 17.52 7.94
CA LEU A 132 -9.56 17.60 8.59
C LEU A 132 -8.44 16.93 7.76
N ALA A 133 -8.77 15.89 6.99
CA ALA A 133 -7.82 15.17 6.15
C ALA A 133 -7.43 15.93 4.88
N ASN A 134 -8.27 16.87 4.39
CA ASN A 134 -7.99 17.65 3.17
C ASN A 134 -6.63 18.37 3.24
N GLY A 135 -6.22 18.83 4.42
CA GLY A 135 -4.92 19.49 4.62
C GLY A 135 -3.70 18.60 4.33
N TYR A 136 -3.88 17.28 4.23
CA TYR A 136 -2.82 16.30 3.97
C TYR A 136 -2.75 15.85 2.50
N SER A 137 -3.63 16.38 1.63
CA SER A 137 -3.55 16.21 0.17
C SER A 137 -3.52 14.76 -0.34
N TYR A 138 -4.22 13.82 0.31
CA TYR A 138 -4.38 12.45 -0.21
C TYR A 138 -4.99 12.45 -1.61
N ASP A 139 -4.62 11.49 -2.47
CA ASP A 139 -5.11 11.41 -3.86
C ASP A 139 -6.52 10.80 -3.98
N GLU A 140 -6.99 10.12 -2.93
CA GLU A 140 -8.28 9.44 -2.86
C GLU A 140 -8.67 9.21 -1.38
N ILE A 141 -9.98 9.25 -1.09
CA ILE A 141 -10.54 8.83 0.21
C ILE A 141 -11.30 7.50 0.03
N ASN A 142 -10.92 6.49 0.81
CA ASN A 142 -11.53 5.17 0.77
C ASN A 142 -12.28 4.84 2.07
N LEU A 143 -13.52 4.33 1.98
CA LEU A 143 -14.27 3.83 3.14
C LEU A 143 -14.04 2.33 3.34
N ASN A 144 -13.71 1.95 4.58
CA ASN A 144 -13.59 0.55 4.98
C ASN A 144 -14.95 -0.09 5.28
N CYS A 145 -15.40 -0.98 4.39
CA CYS A 145 -16.56 -1.86 4.56
C CYS A 145 -16.17 -3.35 4.60
N GLY A 146 -14.95 -3.68 5.04
CA GLY A 146 -14.39 -5.04 4.88
C GLY A 146 -13.65 -5.64 6.07
N CYS A 147 -13.35 -4.85 7.11
CA CYS A 147 -12.68 -5.33 8.32
C CYS A 147 -13.64 -6.16 9.19
N PRO A 148 -13.33 -7.43 9.51
CA PRO A 148 -14.21 -8.30 10.32
C PRO A 148 -13.95 -8.20 11.84
N SER A 149 -13.16 -7.22 12.30
CA SER A 149 -12.67 -7.20 13.69
C SER A 149 -13.76 -6.83 14.70
N GLY A 150 -13.97 -7.67 15.72
CA GLY A 150 -14.90 -7.38 16.83
C GLY A 150 -14.57 -6.10 17.62
N LYS A 151 -13.29 -5.67 17.62
CA LYS A 151 -12.86 -4.39 18.23
C LYS A 151 -13.49 -3.16 17.56
N VAL A 152 -13.89 -3.31 16.31
CA VAL A 152 -14.58 -2.31 15.48
C VAL A 152 -16.10 -2.53 15.53
N ALA A 153 -16.54 -3.79 15.65
CA ALA A 153 -17.97 -4.13 15.71
C ALA A 153 -18.63 -3.89 17.09
N GLY A 154 -17.86 -3.72 18.17
CA GLY A 154 -18.40 -3.54 19.54
C GLY A 154 -18.72 -2.10 19.96
N HIS A 155 -18.16 -1.09 19.29
CA HIS A 155 -18.39 0.34 19.56
C HIS A 155 -18.59 1.07 18.21
N GLY A 156 -19.81 1.53 17.89
CA GLY A 156 -20.06 2.24 16.62
C GLY A 156 -19.77 1.37 15.38
N CYS A 157 -20.57 0.33 15.18
CA CYS A 157 -20.40 -0.74 14.19
C CYS A 157 -19.96 -0.28 12.77
N PHE A 158 -18.65 -0.30 12.46
CA PHE A 158 -18.13 -0.11 11.09
C PHE A 158 -17.39 -1.35 10.53
N GLY A 159 -16.72 -1.20 9.39
CA GLY A 159 -16.03 -2.31 8.71
C GLY A 159 -17.01 -3.23 7.99
N ALA A 160 -16.77 -4.54 8.03
CA ALA A 160 -17.62 -5.50 7.32
C ALA A 160 -19.10 -5.44 7.78
N ARG A 161 -19.37 -5.06 9.03
CA ARG A 161 -20.74 -4.90 9.55
C ARG A 161 -21.57 -3.89 8.75
N LEU A 162 -20.94 -2.92 8.09
CA LEU A 162 -21.61 -1.92 7.24
C LEU A 162 -22.25 -2.54 5.99
N MET A 163 -21.79 -3.72 5.54
CA MET A 163 -22.41 -4.39 4.38
C MET A 163 -23.85 -4.84 4.65
N PHE A 164 -24.27 -4.88 5.90
CA PHE A 164 -25.65 -5.15 6.27
C PHE A 164 -26.59 -3.95 6.13
N ASP A 165 -26.03 -2.75 5.96
CA ASP A 165 -26.74 -1.47 5.83
C ASP A 165 -26.18 -0.67 4.64
N PRO A 166 -26.47 -1.08 3.40
CA PRO A 166 -25.99 -0.40 2.21
C PRO A 166 -26.54 1.02 2.04
N GLU A 167 -27.70 1.33 2.64
CA GLU A 167 -28.26 2.69 2.66
C GLU A 167 -27.33 3.64 3.42
N PHE A 168 -26.92 3.25 4.64
CA PHE A 168 -25.95 4.02 5.41
C PHE A 168 -24.62 4.19 4.65
N VAL A 169 -24.12 3.15 3.97
CA VAL A 169 -22.87 3.27 3.19
C VAL A 169 -23.03 4.27 2.06
N GLY A 170 -24.17 4.30 1.38
CA GLY A 170 -24.50 5.33 0.39
C GLY A 170 -24.45 6.74 0.97
N ASP A 171 -25.13 6.96 2.09
CA ASP A 171 -25.17 8.27 2.77
C ASP A 171 -23.77 8.68 3.29
N ALA A 172 -23.00 7.72 3.81
CA ALA A 172 -21.63 7.92 4.26
C ALA A 172 -20.70 8.34 3.11
N MET A 173 -20.79 7.66 1.96
CA MET A 173 -19.98 8.01 0.81
C MET A 173 -20.37 9.35 0.19
N SER A 174 -21.68 9.68 0.17
CA SER A 174 -22.15 11.01 -0.22
C SER A 174 -21.60 12.09 0.70
N THR A 175 -21.62 11.84 2.02
CA THR A 175 -21.07 12.74 3.03
C THR A 175 -19.57 12.95 2.89
N ILE A 176 -18.79 11.89 2.68
CA ILE A 176 -17.34 11.97 2.45
C ILE A 176 -17.06 12.78 1.18
N ALA A 177 -17.74 12.47 0.07
CA ALA A 177 -17.53 13.16 -1.20
C ALA A 177 -17.89 14.65 -1.12
N ALA A 178 -18.90 15.03 -0.34
CA ALA A 178 -19.25 16.44 -0.13
C ALA A 178 -18.22 17.23 0.67
N ASN A 179 -17.26 16.55 1.32
CA ASN A 179 -16.25 17.15 2.19
C ASN A 179 -14.81 16.96 1.68
N CYS A 180 -14.60 16.49 0.44
CA CYS A 180 -13.27 16.44 -0.20
C CYS A 180 -13.37 16.67 -1.72
N ASP A 181 -12.27 17.13 -2.31
CA ASP A 181 -12.18 17.39 -3.75
C ASP A 181 -11.53 16.23 -4.54
N VAL A 182 -11.32 15.09 -3.88
CA VAL A 182 -10.65 13.92 -4.46
C VAL A 182 -11.63 12.76 -4.66
N PRO A 183 -11.33 11.82 -5.57
CA PRO A 183 -12.16 10.64 -5.78
C PRO A 183 -12.41 9.85 -4.49
N VAL A 184 -13.59 9.25 -4.42
CA VAL A 184 -14.01 8.41 -3.30
C VAL A 184 -14.27 6.97 -3.73
N SER A 185 -13.88 6.01 -2.89
CA SER A 185 -14.02 4.59 -3.19
C SER A 185 -14.43 3.77 -1.96
N VAL A 186 -14.96 2.57 -2.16
CA VAL A 186 -15.35 1.64 -1.08
C VAL A 186 -14.51 0.36 -1.16
N LYS A 187 -13.92 -0.07 -0.04
CA LYS A 187 -13.30 -1.39 0.05
C LYS A 187 -14.17 -2.34 0.87
N CYS A 188 -14.72 -3.36 0.23
CA CYS A 188 -15.64 -4.32 0.85
C CYS A 188 -15.22 -5.79 0.65
N ARG A 189 -16.07 -6.69 1.15
CA ARG A 189 -16.01 -8.14 0.95
C ARG A 189 -17.07 -8.53 -0.09
N ILE A 190 -17.15 -9.80 -0.45
CA ILE A 190 -18.24 -10.34 -1.29
C ILE A 190 -19.52 -10.69 -0.51
N GLY A 191 -19.53 -10.46 0.81
CA GLY A 191 -20.63 -10.83 1.69
C GLY A 191 -20.21 -10.96 3.15
N VAL A 192 -21.18 -11.04 4.06
CA VAL A 192 -20.98 -11.10 5.51
C VAL A 192 -21.93 -12.08 6.16
N ASP A 193 -21.39 -12.96 7.01
CA ASP A 193 -22.12 -14.03 7.69
C ASP A 193 -23.01 -14.81 6.70
N ASP A 194 -24.32 -14.82 6.84
CA ASP A 194 -25.26 -15.51 5.95
C ASP A 194 -25.73 -14.67 4.75
N ARG A 195 -25.40 -13.37 4.70
CA ARG A 195 -25.64 -12.48 3.55
C ARG A 195 -24.45 -12.47 2.60
N ASP A 196 -24.29 -13.54 1.82
CA ASP A 196 -23.16 -13.72 0.89
C ASP A 196 -23.55 -14.27 -0.49
N SER A 197 -24.81 -14.09 -0.89
CA SER A 197 -25.23 -14.32 -2.27
C SER A 197 -24.64 -13.26 -3.23
N TYR A 198 -24.57 -13.60 -4.51
CA TYR A 198 -24.15 -12.63 -5.52
C TYR A 198 -25.16 -11.49 -5.69
N GLU A 199 -26.46 -11.79 -5.53
CA GLU A 199 -27.54 -10.81 -5.61
C GLU A 199 -27.41 -9.74 -4.52
N GLU A 200 -27.18 -10.14 -3.26
CA GLU A 200 -26.95 -9.20 -2.15
C GLU A 200 -25.70 -8.34 -2.35
N LEU A 201 -24.64 -8.88 -2.97
CA LEU A 201 -23.46 -8.10 -3.34
C LEU A 201 -23.79 -7.04 -4.41
N CYS A 202 -24.61 -7.40 -5.41
CA CYS A 202 -25.07 -6.47 -6.44
C CYS A 202 -25.97 -5.38 -5.85
N GLU A 203 -26.91 -5.75 -4.96
CA GLU A 203 -27.77 -4.80 -4.25
C GLU A 203 -26.96 -3.82 -3.39
N PHE A 204 -25.91 -4.31 -2.71
CA PHE A 204 -24.99 -3.45 -1.98
C PHE A 204 -24.33 -2.41 -2.91
N VAL A 205 -23.81 -2.84 -4.06
CA VAL A 205 -23.17 -1.94 -5.04
C VAL A 205 -24.18 -0.95 -5.60
N ASP A 206 -25.30 -1.41 -6.16
CA ASP A 206 -26.34 -0.55 -6.75
C ASP A 206 -26.83 0.49 -5.74
N LYS A 207 -27.07 0.08 -4.50
CA LYS A 207 -27.55 1.01 -3.47
C LYS A 207 -26.54 2.11 -3.18
N VAL A 208 -25.27 1.77 -2.98
CA VAL A 208 -24.21 2.75 -2.70
C VAL A 208 -24.02 3.71 -3.86
N VAL A 209 -24.05 3.22 -5.10
CA VAL A 209 -23.89 4.04 -6.31
C VAL A 209 -25.12 4.95 -6.50
N SER A 210 -26.34 4.48 -6.19
CA SER A 210 -27.58 5.27 -6.33
C SER A 210 -27.65 6.48 -5.39
N LYS A 211 -26.94 6.44 -4.25
CA LYS A 211 -26.96 7.47 -3.20
C LYS A 211 -25.72 8.35 -3.18
N SER A 212 -24.67 8.00 -3.92
CA SER A 212 -23.36 8.67 -3.83
C SER A 212 -22.65 8.77 -5.18
N PRO A 213 -21.65 9.66 -5.31
CA PRO A 213 -20.80 9.73 -6.50
C PRO A 213 -19.79 8.58 -6.59
N THR A 214 -19.81 7.60 -5.68
CA THR A 214 -18.88 6.46 -5.68
C THR A 214 -18.99 5.67 -6.98
N ARG A 215 -17.87 5.50 -7.69
CA ARG A 215 -17.79 4.70 -8.92
C ARG A 215 -16.64 3.70 -8.91
N HIS A 216 -15.98 3.50 -7.77
CA HIS A 216 -14.88 2.55 -7.61
C HIS A 216 -15.02 1.70 -6.34
N PHE A 217 -14.98 0.38 -6.51
CA PHE A 217 -15.04 -0.58 -5.43
C PHE A 217 -13.82 -1.52 -5.44
N ILE A 218 -13.26 -1.77 -4.27
CA ILE A 218 -12.20 -2.76 -4.07
C ILE A 218 -12.83 -4.00 -3.43
N ILE A 219 -12.91 -5.09 -4.17
CA ILE A 219 -13.62 -6.31 -3.77
C ILE A 219 -12.63 -7.34 -3.23
N HIS A 220 -12.64 -7.57 -1.93
CA HIS A 220 -11.98 -8.75 -1.38
C HIS A 220 -12.85 -9.98 -1.63
N ALA A 221 -12.39 -10.87 -2.53
CA ALA A 221 -13.11 -12.04 -3.05
C ALA A 221 -13.35 -13.17 -2.01
N ARG A 222 -13.39 -12.87 -0.72
CA ARG A 222 -13.84 -13.76 0.36
C ARG A 222 -14.88 -13.05 1.20
N LYS A 223 -15.90 -13.77 1.66
CA LYS A 223 -16.84 -13.25 2.67
C LYS A 223 -16.11 -12.91 3.98
N ALA A 224 -16.79 -12.17 4.85
CA ALA A 224 -16.41 -12.02 6.25
C ALA A 224 -17.34 -12.85 7.14
N LEU A 225 -16.78 -13.47 8.18
CA LEU A 225 -17.53 -14.05 9.30
C LEU A 225 -17.23 -13.19 10.52
N LEU A 226 -18.26 -12.54 11.09
CA LEU A 226 -18.09 -11.61 12.21
C LEU A 226 -17.97 -12.33 13.55
N SER A 227 -18.38 -13.59 13.61
CA SER A 227 -18.24 -14.46 14.77
C SER A 227 -17.43 -15.72 14.41
N GLY A 228 -16.85 -16.36 15.43
CA GLY A 228 -16.19 -17.66 15.31
C GLY A 228 -14.79 -17.66 14.69
N LEU A 229 -14.34 -16.58 14.04
CA LEU A 229 -13.00 -16.50 13.43
C LEU A 229 -12.26 -15.20 13.80
N SER A 230 -10.96 -15.30 14.02
CA SER A 230 -10.08 -14.13 14.09
C SER A 230 -10.00 -13.40 12.73
N PRO A 231 -9.56 -12.12 12.70
CA PRO A 231 -9.31 -11.43 11.44
C PRO A 231 -8.31 -12.13 10.51
N ALA A 232 -7.34 -12.87 11.07
CA ALA A 232 -6.36 -13.62 10.28
C ALA A 232 -6.98 -14.86 9.62
N GLU A 233 -7.81 -15.60 10.35
CA GLU A 233 -8.56 -16.74 9.83
C GLU A 233 -9.59 -16.30 8.78
N ASN A 234 -10.25 -15.17 8.98
CA ASN A 234 -11.14 -14.53 8.00
C ASN A 234 -10.50 -14.25 6.63
N ARG A 235 -9.16 -14.26 6.53
CA ARG A 235 -8.40 -14.09 5.27
C ARG A 235 -7.86 -15.41 4.71
N LYS A 236 -8.19 -16.55 5.33
CA LYS A 236 -7.68 -17.88 4.99
C LYS A 236 -8.77 -18.95 4.92
N VAL A 237 -9.76 -18.90 5.79
CA VAL A 237 -10.78 -19.95 5.96
C VAL A 237 -11.92 -19.84 4.93
N PRO A 238 -12.70 -18.74 4.82
CA PRO A 238 -13.82 -18.70 3.87
C PRO A 238 -13.31 -18.68 2.43
N PRO A 239 -13.77 -19.54 1.51
CA PRO A 239 -13.16 -19.71 0.19
C PRO A 239 -13.13 -18.42 -0.64
N LEU A 240 -12.19 -18.36 -1.58
CA LEU A 240 -12.18 -17.31 -2.61
C LEU A 240 -13.27 -17.61 -3.62
N LYS A 241 -14.05 -16.59 -4.00
CA LYS A 241 -15.01 -16.63 -5.10
C LYS A 241 -14.67 -15.52 -6.10
N TYR A 242 -13.73 -15.77 -6.99
CA TYR A 242 -13.30 -14.79 -8.00
C TYR A 242 -14.38 -14.54 -9.05
N GLU A 243 -15.22 -15.54 -9.30
CA GLU A 243 -16.37 -15.49 -10.20
C GLU A 243 -17.35 -14.36 -9.85
N TYR A 244 -17.50 -14.00 -8.57
CA TYR A 244 -18.32 -12.86 -8.17
C TYR A 244 -17.72 -11.53 -8.63
N TYR A 245 -16.38 -11.38 -8.55
CA TYR A 245 -15.70 -10.18 -9.03
C TYR A 245 -15.86 -10.02 -10.54
N PHE A 246 -15.65 -11.09 -11.32
CA PHE A 246 -15.80 -11.03 -12.78
C PHE A 246 -17.27 -10.86 -13.20
N ALA A 247 -18.22 -11.38 -12.43
CA ALA A 247 -19.64 -11.10 -12.67
C ALA A 247 -20.00 -9.63 -12.41
N LEU A 248 -19.41 -8.96 -11.41
CA LEU A 248 -19.60 -7.52 -11.21
C LEU A 248 -19.12 -6.71 -12.43
N LEU A 249 -17.99 -7.09 -13.05
CA LEU A 249 -17.52 -6.43 -14.29
C LEU A 249 -18.53 -6.57 -15.44
N ARG A 250 -19.23 -7.71 -15.51
CA ARG A 250 -20.27 -7.98 -16.52
C ARG A 250 -21.55 -7.19 -16.25
N ASP A 251 -21.96 -7.10 -14.99
CA ASP A 251 -23.28 -6.59 -14.61
C ASP A 251 -23.28 -5.08 -14.30
N PHE A 252 -22.11 -4.47 -14.03
CA PHE A 252 -21.94 -3.04 -13.77
C PHE A 252 -20.81 -2.42 -14.64
N PRO A 253 -20.94 -2.38 -15.98
CA PRO A 253 -19.86 -1.96 -16.89
C PRO A 253 -19.40 -0.49 -16.70
N GLU A 254 -20.27 0.36 -16.14
CA GLU A 254 -20.02 1.76 -15.82
C GLU A 254 -19.24 1.96 -14.51
N ILE A 255 -19.23 0.94 -13.64
CA ILE A 255 -18.54 0.96 -12.34
C ILE A 255 -17.15 0.32 -12.46
N LYS A 256 -16.21 0.84 -11.67
CA LYS A 256 -14.84 0.34 -11.60
C LYS A 256 -14.64 -0.60 -10.43
N PHE A 257 -13.94 -1.70 -10.67
CA PHE A 257 -13.65 -2.70 -9.63
C PHE A 257 -12.18 -3.10 -9.59
N THR A 258 -11.60 -3.12 -8.39
CA THR A 258 -10.26 -3.66 -8.13
C THR A 258 -10.37 -5.00 -7.41
N LEU A 259 -9.75 -6.04 -7.97
CA LEU A 259 -9.74 -7.38 -7.38
C LEU A 259 -8.79 -7.45 -6.17
N ASN A 260 -9.23 -8.08 -5.08
CA ASN A 260 -8.39 -8.34 -3.91
C ASN A 260 -8.60 -9.75 -3.34
N GLY A 261 -7.55 -10.31 -2.76
CA GLY A 261 -7.59 -11.58 -2.03
C GLY A 261 -6.88 -12.71 -2.76
N GLY A 262 -6.07 -13.48 -2.04
CA GLY A 262 -5.40 -14.69 -2.56
C GLY A 262 -4.22 -14.49 -3.53
N ILE A 263 -4.02 -13.28 -4.07
CA ILE A 263 -2.91 -12.96 -4.98
C ILE A 263 -1.56 -12.92 -4.24
N THR A 264 -0.59 -13.71 -4.67
CA THR A 264 0.70 -13.91 -3.97
C THR A 264 1.94 -13.53 -4.77
N ASN A 265 1.85 -13.32 -6.08
CA ASN A 265 2.98 -12.90 -6.92
C ASN A 265 2.53 -11.95 -8.05
N VAL A 266 3.49 -11.29 -8.72
CA VAL A 266 3.21 -10.35 -9.82
C VAL A 266 2.69 -11.04 -11.10
N GLY A 267 3.02 -12.32 -11.29
CA GLY A 267 2.47 -13.15 -12.36
C GLY A 267 0.95 -13.31 -12.24
N GLN A 268 0.43 -13.52 -11.03
CA GLN A 268 -1.01 -13.58 -10.74
C GLN A 268 -1.70 -12.23 -10.91
N VAL A 269 -1.02 -11.13 -10.58
CA VAL A 269 -1.52 -9.78 -10.91
C VAL A 269 -1.70 -9.66 -12.42
N SER A 270 -0.67 -10.01 -13.18
CA SER A 270 -0.69 -9.96 -14.65
C SER A 270 -1.77 -10.88 -15.24
N ALA A 271 -1.92 -12.09 -14.70
CA ALA A 271 -2.98 -13.03 -15.08
C ALA A 271 -4.38 -12.48 -14.78
N SER A 272 -4.55 -11.79 -13.63
CA SER A 272 -5.83 -11.14 -13.28
C SER A 272 -6.19 -10.07 -14.29
N ILE A 273 -5.23 -9.22 -14.65
CA ILE A 273 -5.44 -8.13 -15.62
C ILE A 273 -5.73 -8.70 -17.01
N ARG A 274 -5.01 -9.74 -17.45
CA ARG A 274 -5.29 -10.45 -18.72
C ARG A 274 -6.69 -11.07 -18.75
N GLN A 275 -7.17 -11.60 -17.63
CA GLN A 275 -8.54 -12.12 -17.49
C GLN A 275 -9.60 -10.99 -17.53
N GLY A 276 -9.22 -9.73 -17.39
CA GLY A 276 -10.11 -8.57 -17.48
C GLY A 276 -10.28 -7.79 -16.19
N ALA A 277 -9.54 -8.12 -15.12
CA ALA A 277 -9.56 -7.29 -13.90
C ALA A 277 -9.06 -5.87 -14.22
N GLN A 278 -9.84 -4.85 -13.82
CA GLN A 278 -9.51 -3.44 -14.09
C GLN A 278 -8.41 -2.89 -13.16
N GLY A 279 -8.07 -3.65 -12.12
CA GLY A 279 -6.96 -3.39 -11.20
C GLY A 279 -6.85 -4.50 -10.16
N VAL A 280 -5.68 -4.63 -9.53
CA VAL A 280 -5.43 -5.66 -8.51
C VAL A 280 -4.81 -5.03 -7.26
N MET A 281 -5.42 -5.32 -6.12
CA MET A 281 -4.89 -4.95 -4.82
C MET A 281 -4.24 -6.15 -4.14
N VAL A 282 -2.98 -5.99 -3.72
CA VAL A 282 -2.19 -7.04 -3.05
C VAL A 282 -1.88 -6.65 -1.61
N GLY A 283 -2.24 -7.51 -0.66
CA GLY A 283 -1.98 -7.29 0.78
C GLY A 283 -0.72 -8.00 1.25
N ARG A 284 -0.91 -9.13 1.97
CA ARG A 284 0.17 -9.88 2.66
C ARG A 284 1.41 -10.14 1.81
N ALA A 285 1.26 -10.43 0.52
CA ALA A 285 2.41 -10.73 -0.35
C ALA A 285 3.27 -9.49 -0.64
N ALA A 286 2.66 -8.30 -0.75
CA ALA A 286 3.40 -7.05 -0.89
C ALA A 286 4.23 -6.74 0.37
N TYR A 287 3.75 -7.09 1.56
CA TYR A 287 4.51 -6.89 2.81
C TYR A 287 5.52 -8.01 3.12
N ASN A 288 5.16 -9.27 2.86
CA ASN A 288 5.98 -10.43 3.22
C ASN A 288 7.10 -10.72 2.21
N ASN A 289 6.96 -10.23 0.98
CA ASN A 289 7.92 -10.39 -0.10
C ASN A 289 8.01 -9.11 -0.95
N PRO A 290 8.31 -7.94 -0.33
CA PRO A 290 8.20 -6.64 -0.99
C PRO A 290 9.14 -6.51 -2.18
N TRP A 291 10.34 -7.08 -2.10
CA TRP A 291 11.30 -7.00 -3.20
C TRP A 291 10.78 -7.67 -4.48
N ASN A 292 10.34 -8.93 -4.39
CA ASN A 292 9.87 -9.67 -5.56
C ASN A 292 8.43 -9.30 -5.97
N MET A 293 7.62 -8.75 -5.06
CA MET A 293 6.30 -8.24 -5.43
C MET A 293 6.44 -6.86 -6.07
N LEU A 294 6.88 -5.86 -5.31
CA LEU A 294 6.88 -4.46 -5.72
C LEU A 294 7.95 -4.16 -6.78
N GLY A 295 9.10 -4.82 -6.73
CA GLY A 295 10.20 -4.58 -7.66
C GLY A 295 9.83 -4.81 -9.13
N HIS A 296 8.83 -5.65 -9.39
CA HIS A 296 8.34 -5.97 -10.73
C HIS A 296 7.14 -5.13 -11.15
N VAL A 297 6.46 -4.42 -10.24
CA VAL A 297 5.20 -3.70 -10.53
C VAL A 297 5.39 -2.66 -11.63
N ASP A 298 6.42 -1.83 -11.53
CA ASP A 298 6.64 -0.75 -12.47
C ASP A 298 6.83 -1.28 -13.91
N GLY A 299 7.62 -2.36 -14.07
CA GLY A 299 7.92 -2.97 -15.35
C GLY A 299 6.79 -3.82 -15.91
N GLU A 300 6.34 -4.81 -15.14
CA GLU A 300 5.40 -5.84 -15.61
C GLU A 300 3.95 -5.34 -15.69
N ILE A 301 3.55 -4.45 -14.77
CA ILE A 301 2.15 -4.00 -14.69
C ILE A 301 1.94 -2.67 -15.40
N TYR A 302 2.86 -1.72 -15.21
CA TYR A 302 2.73 -0.38 -15.80
C TYR A 302 3.54 -0.18 -17.10
N GLY A 303 4.30 -1.19 -17.54
CA GLY A 303 5.11 -1.11 -18.77
C GLY A 303 6.21 -0.05 -18.70
N LYS A 304 6.63 0.36 -17.49
CA LYS A 304 7.64 1.39 -17.28
C LYS A 304 9.03 0.77 -17.28
N GLN A 305 10.05 1.58 -17.50
CA GLN A 305 11.42 1.07 -17.48
C GLN A 305 11.77 0.59 -16.07
N THR A 306 12.02 -0.71 -15.92
CA THR A 306 12.50 -1.28 -14.65
C THR A 306 13.81 -0.60 -14.26
N ARG A 307 13.80 0.04 -13.09
CA ARG A 307 15.03 0.61 -12.54
C ARG A 307 15.92 -0.54 -12.09
N CYS A 308 17.16 -0.56 -12.56
CA CYS A 308 18.19 -1.47 -12.07
C CYS A 308 18.71 -0.99 -10.69
N ILE A 309 17.79 -0.78 -9.74
CA ILE A 309 18.12 -0.41 -8.36
C ILE A 309 18.38 -1.69 -7.55
N SER A 310 19.42 -1.68 -6.73
CA SER A 310 19.77 -2.80 -5.86
C SER A 310 19.17 -2.64 -4.46
N ARG A 311 19.10 -3.73 -3.68
CA ARG A 311 18.65 -3.67 -2.28
C ARG A 311 19.56 -2.74 -1.46
N ARG A 312 20.86 -2.71 -1.75
CA ARG A 312 21.82 -1.81 -1.10
C ARG A 312 21.42 -0.34 -1.27
N GLN A 313 21.11 0.07 -2.49
CA GLN A 313 20.72 1.46 -2.80
C GLN A 313 19.37 1.84 -2.15
N ILE A 314 18.42 0.90 -2.09
CA ILE A 314 17.16 1.09 -1.36
C ILE A 314 17.42 1.26 0.13
N LEU A 315 18.28 0.43 0.73
CA LEU A 315 18.62 0.51 2.15
C LEU A 315 19.34 1.80 2.50
N GLU A 316 20.27 2.27 1.66
CA GLU A 316 20.93 3.57 1.83
C GLU A 316 19.92 4.73 1.82
N SER A 317 18.98 4.71 0.88
CA SER A 317 17.91 5.72 0.79
C SER A 317 16.96 5.67 1.99
N TYR A 318 16.59 4.46 2.41
CA TYR A 318 15.72 4.25 3.57
C TYR A 318 16.41 4.60 4.89
N GLN A 319 17.72 4.35 5.01
CA GLN A 319 18.52 4.76 6.15
C GLN A 319 18.50 6.29 6.31
N ALA A 320 18.74 7.02 5.22
CA ALA A 320 18.70 8.48 5.23
C ALA A 320 17.33 8.99 5.71
N TYR A 321 16.23 8.42 5.21
CA TYR A 321 14.89 8.70 5.70
C TYR A 321 14.74 8.38 7.19
N GLY A 322 15.02 7.15 7.61
CA GLY A 322 14.77 6.68 8.96
C GLY A 322 15.54 7.47 10.01
N ASP A 323 16.82 7.77 9.74
CA ASP A 323 17.64 8.57 10.65
C ASP A 323 17.21 10.03 10.70
N SER A 324 16.67 10.59 9.61
CA SER A 324 16.17 11.97 9.60
C SER A 324 14.89 12.18 10.43
N ILE A 325 14.10 11.12 10.64
CA ILE A 325 12.81 11.20 11.35
C ILE A 325 12.85 10.67 12.78
N ILE A 326 13.94 10.01 13.18
CA ILE A 326 14.03 9.37 14.50
C ILE A 326 14.00 10.36 15.67
N ASP A 327 14.40 11.60 15.41
CA ASP A 327 14.36 12.71 16.37
C ASP A 327 13.20 13.68 16.12
N GLN A 328 12.37 13.43 15.11
CA GLN A 328 11.17 14.21 14.84
C GLN A 328 10.02 13.79 15.78
N TYR A 329 9.06 14.69 16.02
CA TYR A 329 7.84 14.45 16.82
C TYR A 329 8.02 14.28 18.35
N GLY A 330 9.16 14.67 18.91
CA GLY A 330 9.35 14.79 20.38
C GLY A 330 9.02 13.50 21.15
N PRO A 331 8.12 13.51 22.15
CA PRO A 331 7.72 12.31 22.88
C PRO A 331 7.03 11.23 22.02
N SER A 332 6.47 11.62 20.86
CA SER A 332 5.82 10.71 19.90
C SER A 332 6.77 10.23 18.79
N ARG A 333 8.08 10.47 18.93
CA ARG A 333 9.07 10.06 17.93
C ARG A 333 9.04 8.55 17.66
N PRO A 334 9.20 8.13 16.41
CA PRO A 334 9.30 6.71 16.10
C PRO A 334 10.55 6.13 16.74
N ASN A 335 10.44 4.93 17.34
CA ASN A 335 11.61 4.20 17.78
C ASN A 335 12.20 3.36 16.63
N VAL A 336 13.47 2.95 16.77
CA VAL A 336 14.16 2.15 15.74
C VAL A 336 13.41 0.87 15.36
N ARG A 337 12.64 0.25 16.27
CA ARG A 337 11.88 -0.98 15.96
C ARG A 337 10.76 -0.68 14.97
N GLN A 338 10.09 0.46 15.10
CA GLN A 338 9.06 0.90 14.16
C GLN A 338 9.68 1.16 12.78
N LEU A 339 10.84 1.83 12.74
CA LEU A 339 11.54 2.14 11.48
C LEU A 339 12.12 0.89 10.79
N VAL A 340 12.59 -0.09 11.54
CA VAL A 340 13.21 -1.31 11.00
C VAL A 340 12.16 -2.36 10.60
N LYS A 341 10.99 -2.38 11.25
CA LYS A 341 9.95 -3.38 11.02
C LYS A 341 9.62 -3.62 9.53
N PRO A 342 9.48 -2.59 8.68
CA PRO A 342 9.25 -2.77 7.23
C PRO A 342 10.40 -3.51 6.51
N LEU A 343 11.64 -3.36 6.97
CA LEU A 343 12.81 -3.95 6.34
C LEU A 343 12.87 -5.47 6.54
N LEU A 344 12.24 -6.01 7.60
CA LEU A 344 12.38 -7.40 8.06
C LEU A 344 12.02 -8.48 7.03
N ASN A 345 11.38 -8.11 5.93
CA ASN A 345 11.03 -9.03 4.85
C ASN A 345 11.71 -8.70 3.50
N LEU A 346 12.62 -7.72 3.45
CA LEU A 346 13.28 -7.31 2.20
C LEU A 346 14.12 -8.44 1.56
N PHE A 347 14.65 -9.35 2.40
CA PHE A 347 15.47 -10.50 2.00
C PHE A 347 14.68 -11.82 2.02
N HIS A 348 13.35 -11.77 1.90
CA HIS A 348 12.52 -12.98 1.89
C HIS A 348 13.02 -14.01 0.86
N SER A 349 13.23 -15.25 1.30
CA SER A 349 13.74 -16.38 0.50
C SER A 349 15.14 -16.20 -0.10
N GLU A 350 15.93 -15.23 0.37
CA GLU A 350 17.32 -15.03 -0.06
C GLU A 350 18.34 -15.71 0.88
N PRO A 351 19.54 -16.09 0.38
CA PRO A 351 20.66 -16.49 1.21
C PRO A 351 20.99 -15.46 2.30
N GLY A 352 21.31 -15.93 3.50
CA GLY A 352 21.64 -15.06 4.64
C GLY A 352 20.44 -14.53 5.44
N ASN A 353 19.23 -14.55 4.90
CA ASN A 353 18.03 -13.99 5.55
C ASN A 353 17.79 -14.52 6.98
N SER A 354 17.93 -15.83 7.20
CA SER A 354 17.74 -16.42 8.53
C SER A 354 18.79 -15.94 9.55
N LEU A 355 20.04 -15.74 9.13
CA LEU A 355 21.09 -15.18 9.98
C LEU A 355 20.83 -13.70 10.23
N TRP A 356 20.46 -12.96 9.19
CA TRP A 356 20.11 -11.55 9.27
C TRP A 356 18.98 -11.29 10.25
N LYS A 357 17.90 -12.10 10.24
CA LYS A 357 16.80 -11.97 11.22
C LYS A 357 17.27 -12.17 12.67
N ARG A 358 18.14 -13.16 12.94
CA ARG A 358 18.71 -13.35 14.29
C ARG A 358 19.58 -12.17 14.71
N LYS A 359 20.39 -11.63 13.80
CA LYS A 359 21.18 -10.43 14.05
C LYS A 359 20.30 -9.21 14.28
N ALA A 360 19.24 -9.04 13.50
CA ALA A 360 18.26 -7.98 13.66
C ALA A 360 17.59 -8.02 15.04
N ASP A 361 17.16 -9.19 15.50
CA ASP A 361 16.60 -9.37 16.85
C ASP A 361 17.60 -8.96 17.95
N SER A 362 18.89 -9.22 17.73
CA SER A 362 19.96 -8.79 18.64
C SER A 362 20.17 -7.27 18.61
N ALA A 363 20.37 -6.71 17.41
CA ALA A 363 20.61 -5.29 17.16
C ALA A 363 19.48 -4.41 17.72
N LEU A 364 18.22 -4.82 17.56
CA LEU A 364 17.07 -4.08 18.07
C LEU A 364 16.99 -3.95 19.61
N ARG A 365 17.86 -4.64 20.36
CA ARG A 365 17.97 -4.46 21.82
C ARG A 365 18.76 -3.21 22.20
N HIS A 366 19.73 -2.79 21.39
CA HIS A 366 20.65 -1.70 21.75
C HIS A 366 20.81 -0.62 20.69
N CYS A 367 20.70 -0.93 19.39
CA CYS A 367 20.79 0.06 18.32
C CYS A 367 19.74 1.16 18.52
N LYS A 368 20.12 2.39 18.17
CA LYS A 368 19.27 3.57 18.32
C LYS A 368 18.90 4.23 17.01
N THR A 369 19.59 3.91 15.92
CA THR A 369 19.37 4.48 14.58
C THR A 369 19.25 3.37 13.54
N VAL A 370 18.70 3.69 12.37
CA VAL A 370 18.65 2.74 11.25
C VAL A 370 20.06 2.47 10.74
N LYS A 371 20.94 3.49 10.70
CA LYS A 371 22.36 3.30 10.32
C LYS A 371 23.06 2.25 11.18
N THR A 372 23.04 2.43 12.51
CA THR A 372 23.71 1.48 13.43
C THR A 372 23.13 0.07 13.32
N PHE A 373 21.81 -0.04 13.11
CA PHE A 373 21.17 -1.32 12.85
C PHE A 373 21.66 -1.98 11.55
N LEU A 374 21.78 -1.24 10.45
CA LEU A 374 22.23 -1.78 9.16
C LEU A 374 23.72 -2.16 9.20
N GLU A 375 24.57 -1.34 9.81
CA GLU A 375 26.01 -1.61 9.97
C GLU A 375 26.27 -2.92 10.74
N GLU A 376 25.46 -3.23 11.76
CA GLU A 376 25.62 -4.47 12.55
C GLU A 376 25.03 -5.73 11.90
N THR A 377 24.08 -5.56 10.97
CA THR A 377 23.26 -6.68 10.47
C THR A 377 23.58 -7.07 9.03
N LEU A 378 23.97 -6.14 8.17
CA LEU A 378 24.07 -6.39 6.72
C LEU A 378 25.23 -7.31 6.32
N ASP A 379 26.24 -7.50 7.16
CA ASP A 379 27.29 -8.50 6.95
C ASP A 379 26.76 -9.96 6.89
N ALA A 380 25.52 -10.19 7.36
CA ALA A 380 24.83 -11.47 7.19
C ALA A 380 24.28 -11.72 5.78
N ILE A 381 24.16 -10.68 4.95
CA ILE A 381 23.62 -10.78 3.60
C ILE A 381 24.77 -10.69 2.60
N PRO A 382 24.96 -11.68 1.71
CA PRO A 382 26.00 -11.63 0.69
C PRO A 382 25.84 -10.42 -0.25
N ASP A 383 26.95 -9.86 -0.73
CA ASP A 383 26.93 -8.78 -1.74
C ASP A 383 26.19 -9.20 -3.01
N SER A 384 26.27 -10.48 -3.39
CA SER A 384 25.52 -11.04 -4.52
C SER A 384 24.00 -10.99 -4.34
N VAL A 385 23.49 -10.78 -3.13
CA VAL A 385 22.05 -10.55 -2.83
C VAL A 385 21.76 -9.06 -2.72
N LEU A 386 22.65 -8.29 -2.07
CA LEU A 386 22.49 -6.84 -1.88
C LEU A 386 22.53 -6.08 -3.20
N ASP A 387 23.43 -6.48 -4.10
CA ASP A 387 23.71 -5.78 -5.36
C ASP A 387 22.97 -6.38 -6.57
N LYS A 388 22.23 -7.48 -6.35
CA LYS A 388 21.38 -8.08 -7.38
C LYS A 388 20.17 -7.16 -7.65
N PRO A 389 20.01 -6.64 -8.88
CA PRO A 389 18.81 -5.88 -9.23
C PRO A 389 17.59 -6.81 -9.29
N VAL A 390 16.39 -6.22 -9.37
CA VAL A 390 15.18 -6.99 -9.65
C VAL A 390 15.33 -7.66 -11.02
N ASN A 391 15.30 -8.99 -11.06
CA ASN A 391 15.43 -9.77 -12.29
C ASN A 391 14.13 -9.74 -13.11
N ARG A 392 14.18 -10.09 -14.38
CA ARG A 392 13.05 -9.99 -15.33
C ARG A 392 12.24 -11.27 -15.51
N GLU A 393 12.37 -12.27 -14.64
CA GLU A 393 11.67 -13.56 -14.84
C GLU A 393 10.53 -13.74 -13.83
N PRO A 394 9.34 -13.18 -14.09
CA PRO A 394 8.14 -13.61 -13.39
C PRO A 394 7.70 -14.98 -13.91
N SER A 395 7.18 -15.82 -13.02
CA SER A 395 6.46 -17.04 -13.43
C SER A 395 5.18 -16.65 -14.17
N SER A 396 4.94 -17.26 -15.33
CA SER A 396 3.69 -17.12 -16.05
C SER A 396 2.60 -17.96 -15.38
N ASP A 397 1.75 -17.34 -14.56
CA ASP A 397 0.60 -18.00 -13.92
C ASP A 397 -0.62 -17.99 -14.87
N GLU A 398 -0.43 -18.40 -16.14
CA GLU A 398 -1.41 -18.28 -17.24
C GLU A 398 -2.75 -19.00 -16.96
N GLY A 399 -2.73 -20.05 -16.14
CA GLY A 399 -3.92 -20.83 -15.80
C GLY A 399 -4.67 -20.39 -14.55
N TYR A 400 -4.27 -19.30 -13.88
CA TYR A 400 -4.79 -18.97 -12.54
C TYR A 400 -6.31 -18.74 -12.50
N PHE A 401 -6.90 -18.27 -13.60
CA PHE A 401 -8.36 -18.03 -13.74
C PHE A 401 -9.03 -18.88 -14.83
N ALA A 402 -8.40 -19.96 -15.30
CA ALA A 402 -8.83 -20.69 -16.51
C ALA A 402 -10.30 -21.15 -16.53
N ASN A 403 -10.92 -21.36 -15.37
CA ASN A 403 -12.31 -21.83 -15.26
C ASN A 403 -13.29 -20.75 -14.76
N VAL A 404 -12.84 -19.51 -14.51
CA VAL A 404 -13.66 -18.53 -13.79
C VAL A 404 -14.94 -18.15 -14.55
N ASP A 405 -14.87 -18.09 -15.88
CA ASP A 405 -16.02 -17.73 -16.73
C ASP A 405 -17.14 -18.79 -16.69
N SER A 406 -16.78 -20.06 -16.45
CA SER A 406 -17.74 -21.15 -16.29
C SER A 406 -18.44 -21.17 -14.92
N LEU A 407 -17.88 -20.44 -13.94
CA LEU A 407 -18.36 -20.36 -12.57
C LEU A 407 -19.19 -19.10 -12.31
N LEU A 408 -19.37 -18.24 -13.31
CA LEU A 408 -20.09 -16.98 -13.13
C LEU A 408 -21.53 -17.26 -12.64
N PRO A 409 -21.99 -16.53 -11.60
CA PRO A 409 -23.39 -16.59 -11.18
C PRO A 409 -24.34 -16.10 -12.29
N PRO A 410 -25.64 -16.40 -12.18
CA PRO A 410 -26.68 -15.82 -13.03
C PRO A 410 -26.54 -14.30 -13.13
N LYS A 411 -26.95 -13.74 -14.27
CA LYS A 411 -26.96 -12.28 -14.45
C LYS A 411 -27.85 -11.62 -13.40
N TYR A 412 -27.36 -10.53 -12.83
CA TYR A 412 -28.19 -9.65 -12.02
C TYR A 412 -29.21 -8.94 -12.94
N THR A 413 -30.51 -9.11 -12.68
CA THR A 413 -31.60 -8.65 -13.57
C THR A 413 -32.45 -7.53 -12.99
N THR A 414 -32.18 -7.11 -11.75
CA THR A 414 -32.94 -6.02 -11.12
C THR A 414 -32.64 -4.71 -11.87
N PRO A 415 -33.66 -3.90 -12.21
CA PRO A 415 -33.43 -2.67 -12.95
C PRO A 415 -32.52 -1.73 -12.17
N ILE A 416 -31.31 -1.53 -12.68
CA ILE A 416 -30.43 -0.41 -12.34
C ILE A 416 -31.29 0.85 -12.50
N ASN A 417 -31.66 1.50 -11.40
CA ASN A 417 -32.49 2.70 -11.44
C ASN A 417 -31.77 3.70 -12.37
N CYS A 418 -32.39 4.00 -13.51
CA CYS A 418 -31.81 4.74 -14.63
C CYS A 418 -31.67 6.26 -14.31
N SER A 419 -31.18 6.59 -13.12
CA SER A 419 -30.96 7.95 -12.63
C SER A 419 -29.47 8.33 -12.54
N TYR A 420 -28.56 7.43 -12.95
CA TYR A 420 -27.11 7.66 -12.88
C TYR A 420 -26.61 8.88 -13.67
N GLU A 421 -27.37 9.36 -14.66
CA GLU A 421 -27.04 10.54 -15.46
C GLU A 421 -27.37 11.88 -14.77
N ARG A 422 -28.10 11.90 -13.64
CA ARG A 422 -28.65 13.16 -13.11
C ARG A 422 -27.77 13.92 -12.12
N LEU A 423 -26.63 13.35 -11.70
CA LEU A 423 -25.72 14.00 -10.74
C LEU A 423 -24.61 14.85 -11.39
N GLU A 424 -24.28 14.66 -12.67
CA GLU A 424 -23.28 15.50 -13.35
C GLU A 424 -23.81 16.91 -13.70
N LEU A 425 -25.13 17.11 -13.73
CA LEU A 425 -25.75 18.38 -14.15
C LEU A 425 -25.92 19.42 -13.03
N VAL A 426 -25.74 19.07 -11.76
CA VAL A 426 -25.95 20.03 -10.64
C VAL A 426 -24.66 20.77 -10.26
N ALA A 427 -23.49 20.29 -10.68
CA ALA A 427 -22.20 20.95 -10.40
C ALA A 427 -21.82 22.05 -11.42
N ALA A 428 -22.59 22.23 -12.50
CA ALA A 428 -22.28 23.19 -13.57
C ALA A 428 -23.10 24.50 -13.51
N SER A 429 -23.90 24.70 -12.46
CA SER A 429 -24.76 25.89 -12.36
C SER A 429 -25.00 26.31 -10.91
N THR A 430 -23.96 26.87 -10.28
CA THR A 430 -24.03 27.93 -9.26
C THR A 430 -22.70 28.66 -9.17
#